data_AF-Q8YA39-F1
#
_entry.id   AF-Q8YA39-F1
#
_cell.length_a   1.000
_cell.length_b   1.000
_cell.length_c   1.000
_cell.angle_alpha   90.00
_cell.angle_beta   90.00
_cell.angle_gamma   90.00
#
_symmetry.space_group_name_H-M   'P 1'
#
loop_
_entity.id
_entity.type
_entity.pdbx_description
1 polymer ?
#
loop_
_entity_poly.entity_id
_entity_poly.type
_entity_poly.pdbx_seq_one_letter_code
_entity_poly.pdbx_strand_id
1 'polypeptide(L)'
;MGSYGELIREIRLSKGLTQKEVYTGIISRSYAIGFEKGKHEITLSLFEEILKRIMVPLDEFFFIYRDFSSTEDDSFWIDFVELSGKNDVVGMQALLDKITLERTEQSEVRKAILHTRIQTINHYLRTNVFDESNISDEYKKIIHDYLWKMQTWTLEEVRIFSNGISFFEEEVQIHFYQIMLKSYEKYRYYDRGRLLFCHLFANLTDELIIQNKINYANLVLEKLKEASETSGSFNSAFYRIVANYYQGAIWMKEGEVEKGYRQAKRAIQTWKELHYEAIADLYSVVLKQFLEKENIQVED
;
A
#
# COMPACT_ATOMS: atom_id res chain seq x y z
N MET A 1 13.39 24.26 2.44
CA MET A 1 12.68 24.38 1.15
C MET A 1 12.25 25.82 0.98
N GLY A 2 12.39 26.37 -0.23
CA GLY A 2 11.77 27.65 -0.59
C GLY A 2 10.24 27.52 -0.58
N SER A 3 9.53 28.63 -0.72
CA SER A 3 8.07 28.68 -0.85
C SER A 3 7.60 28.14 -2.22
N TYR A 4 6.32 27.78 -2.33
CA TYR A 4 5.74 27.37 -3.62
C TYR A 4 5.92 28.43 -4.72
N GLY A 5 5.79 29.72 -4.35
CA GLY A 5 5.95 30.80 -5.32
C GLY A 5 7.39 30.95 -5.84
N GLU A 6 8.40 30.70 -4.99
CA GLU A 6 9.80 30.69 -5.42
C GLU A 6 10.07 29.56 -6.42
N LEU A 7 9.53 28.35 -6.18
CA LEU A 7 9.64 27.26 -7.15
C LEU A 7 8.90 27.55 -8.46
N ILE A 8 7.68 28.13 -8.40
CA ILE A 8 6.97 28.55 -9.61
C ILE A 8 7.80 29.54 -10.41
N ARG A 9 8.46 30.49 -9.75
CA ARG A 9 9.35 31.45 -10.40
C ARG A 9 10.51 30.74 -11.12
N GLU A 10 11.15 29.79 -10.45
CA GLU A 10 12.26 29.01 -11.01
C GLU A 10 11.82 28.24 -12.26
N ILE A 11 10.72 27.49 -12.16
CA ILE A 11 10.16 26.73 -13.29
C ILE A 11 9.73 27.67 -14.43
N ARG A 12 9.07 28.79 -14.11
CA ARG A 12 8.63 29.76 -15.12
C ARG A 12 9.82 30.32 -15.89
N LEU A 13 10.88 30.72 -15.18
CA LEU A 13 12.08 31.29 -15.78
C LEU A 13 12.85 30.26 -16.61
N SER A 14 12.96 29.01 -16.15
CA SER A 14 13.62 27.93 -16.92
C SER A 14 12.88 27.61 -18.21
N LYS A 15 11.55 27.73 -18.22
CA LYS A 15 10.71 27.62 -19.43
C LYS A 15 10.68 28.88 -20.31
N GLY A 16 11.39 29.94 -19.94
CA GLY A 16 11.45 31.19 -20.70
C GLY A 16 10.15 32.01 -20.67
N LEU A 17 9.22 31.72 -19.76
CA LEU A 17 7.91 32.35 -19.68
C LEU A 17 7.98 33.67 -18.91
N THR A 18 7.25 34.68 -19.36
CA THR A 18 7.09 35.96 -18.66
C THR A 18 6.00 35.90 -17.59
N GLN A 19 6.05 36.80 -16.61
CA GLN A 19 4.95 36.97 -15.64
C GLN A 19 3.62 37.31 -16.32
N LYS A 20 3.65 38.03 -17.46
CA LYS A 20 2.44 38.38 -18.19
C LYS A 20 1.77 37.12 -18.76
N GLU A 21 2.54 36.23 -19.36
CA GLU A 21 2.03 34.97 -19.93
C GLU A 21 1.43 34.07 -18.86
N VAL A 22 2.03 34.02 -17.67
CA VAL A 22 1.58 33.13 -16.60
C VAL A 22 0.45 33.71 -15.76
N TYR A 23 0.43 35.01 -15.45
CA TYR A 23 -0.47 35.53 -14.41
C TYR A 23 -1.64 36.38 -14.91
N THR A 24 -1.66 36.80 -16.17
CA THR A 24 -2.72 37.68 -16.71
C THR A 24 -4.11 37.04 -16.56
N GLY A 25 -5.05 37.72 -15.92
CA GLY A 25 -6.40 37.20 -15.68
C GLY A 25 -6.52 36.19 -14.55
N ILE A 26 -5.44 35.87 -13.83
CA ILE A 26 -5.46 35.06 -12.59
C ILE A 26 -5.26 35.98 -11.39
N ILE A 27 -4.15 36.74 -11.38
CA ILE A 27 -3.78 37.64 -10.28
C ILE A 27 -3.15 38.94 -10.82
N SER A 28 -3.11 39.97 -9.99
CA SER A 28 -2.46 41.23 -10.34
C SER A 28 -0.94 41.06 -10.43
N ARG A 29 -0.28 41.93 -11.22
CA ARG A 29 1.19 41.90 -11.38
C ARG A 29 1.92 42.08 -10.06
N SER A 30 1.46 42.98 -9.19
CA SER A 30 2.07 43.20 -7.88
C SER A 30 1.96 41.95 -7.00
N TYR A 31 0.80 41.28 -7.04
CA TYR A 31 0.59 40.05 -6.29
C TYR A 31 1.46 38.90 -6.81
N ALA A 32 1.58 38.75 -8.14
CA ALA A 32 2.46 37.75 -8.75
C ALA A 32 3.93 37.93 -8.33
N ILE A 33 4.42 39.18 -8.30
CA ILE A 33 5.77 39.49 -7.82
C ILE A 33 5.94 39.12 -6.33
N GLY A 34 4.92 39.36 -5.51
CA GLY A 34 4.96 39.00 -4.09
C GLY A 34 4.92 37.48 -3.89
N PHE A 35 4.06 36.78 -4.61
CA PHE A 35 3.97 35.31 -4.61
C PHE A 35 5.31 34.69 -5.01
N GLU A 36 5.89 35.08 -6.15
CA GLU A 36 7.19 34.58 -6.62
C GLU A 36 8.40 34.90 -5.72
N LYS A 37 8.21 35.74 -4.71
CA LYS A 37 9.21 36.08 -3.69
C LYS A 37 8.90 35.45 -2.33
N GLY A 38 7.93 34.54 -2.27
CA GLY A 38 7.46 33.91 -1.03
C GLY A 38 6.76 34.86 -0.06
N LYS A 39 6.33 36.04 -0.51
CA LYS A 39 5.68 37.06 0.34
C LYS A 39 4.16 36.96 0.38
N HIS A 40 3.58 36.22 -0.54
CA HIS A 40 2.14 35.97 -0.61
C HIS A 40 1.90 34.49 -0.74
N GLU A 41 0.89 34.00 -0.04
CA GLU A 41 0.28 32.71 -0.33
C GLU A 41 -0.75 32.88 -1.45
N ILE A 42 -1.25 31.78 -2.02
CA ILE A 42 -2.29 31.81 -3.04
C ILE A 42 -3.26 30.67 -2.79
N THR A 43 -4.53 30.83 -3.19
CA THR A 43 -5.52 29.75 -3.10
C THR A 43 -5.18 28.63 -4.07
N LEU A 44 -5.59 27.39 -3.73
CA LEU A 44 -5.37 26.22 -4.57
C LEU A 44 -5.96 26.39 -5.98
N SER A 45 -7.16 26.98 -6.09
CA SER A 45 -7.81 27.24 -7.39
C SER A 45 -6.95 28.07 -8.34
N LEU A 46 -6.39 29.18 -7.86
CA LEU A 46 -5.51 30.04 -8.65
C LEU A 46 -4.16 29.38 -8.92
N PHE A 47 -3.67 28.58 -7.95
CA PHE A 47 -2.44 27.81 -8.11
C PHE A 47 -2.55 26.78 -9.25
N GLU A 48 -3.66 26.04 -9.33
CA GLU A 48 -3.92 25.11 -10.43
C GLU A 48 -3.98 25.81 -11.80
N GLU A 49 -4.55 27.01 -11.87
CA GLU A 49 -4.55 27.80 -13.11
C GLU A 49 -3.14 28.24 -13.52
N ILE A 50 -2.29 28.62 -12.56
CA ILE A 50 -0.88 28.95 -12.79
C ILE A 50 -0.13 27.73 -13.30
N LEU A 51 -0.30 26.59 -12.62
CA LEU A 51 0.31 25.30 -12.98
C LEU A 51 -0.04 24.86 -14.40
N LYS A 52 -1.32 25.02 -14.80
CA LYS A 52 -1.77 24.77 -16.19
C LYS A 52 -1.03 25.62 -17.21
N ARG A 53 -0.77 26.91 -16.91
CA ARG A 53 -0.07 27.83 -17.83
C ARG A 53 1.42 27.54 -17.96
N ILE A 54 2.04 27.08 -16.88
CA ILE A 54 3.44 26.62 -16.95
C ILE A 54 3.55 25.16 -17.38
N MET A 55 2.42 24.48 -17.67
CA MET A 55 2.35 23.08 -18.08
C MET A 55 3.09 22.15 -17.12
N VAL A 56 2.77 22.25 -15.83
CA VAL A 56 3.28 21.36 -14.78
C VAL A 56 2.07 20.85 -13.98
N PRO A 57 1.71 19.57 -14.09
CA PRO A 57 0.70 18.95 -13.24
C PRO A 57 1.01 19.11 -11.75
N LEU A 58 -0.02 19.07 -10.90
CA LEU A 58 0.12 19.32 -9.46
C LEU A 58 1.03 18.30 -8.75
N ASP A 59 0.94 17.04 -9.14
CA ASP A 59 1.80 15.95 -8.67
C ASP A 59 3.26 16.18 -9.08
N GLU A 60 3.54 16.50 -10.36
CA GLU A 60 4.89 16.84 -10.82
C GLU A 60 5.46 18.04 -10.04
N PHE A 61 4.65 19.07 -9.79
CA PHE A 61 5.09 20.22 -9.01
C PHE A 61 5.55 19.81 -7.61
N PHE A 62 4.77 18.98 -6.91
CA PHE A 62 5.14 18.52 -5.57
C PHE A 62 6.33 17.57 -5.59
N PHE A 63 6.49 16.77 -6.64
CA PHE A 63 7.69 15.96 -6.84
C PHE A 63 8.95 16.83 -6.94
N ILE A 64 8.93 17.89 -7.75
CA ILE A 64 10.03 18.84 -7.88
C ILE A 64 10.26 19.59 -6.56
N TYR A 65 9.18 20.04 -5.91
CA TYR A 65 9.25 20.77 -4.64
C TYR A 65 9.87 19.94 -3.51
N ARG A 66 9.71 18.61 -3.57
CA ARG A 66 10.32 17.65 -2.64
C ARG A 66 11.71 17.20 -3.09
N ASP A 67 12.41 18.03 -3.87
CA ASP A 67 13.74 17.76 -4.43
C ASP A 67 13.80 16.44 -5.23
N PHE A 68 12.79 16.23 -6.10
CA PHE A 68 12.63 15.02 -6.91
C PHE A 68 12.50 13.73 -6.07
N SER A 69 11.97 13.86 -4.85
CA SER A 69 11.59 12.71 -4.04
C SER A 69 10.19 12.22 -4.41
N SER A 70 10.09 10.94 -4.79
CA SER A 70 8.83 10.27 -5.12
C SER A 70 7.97 9.93 -3.91
N THR A 71 8.36 10.37 -2.70
CA THR A 71 7.57 10.19 -1.47
C THR A 71 6.36 11.13 -1.50
N GLU A 72 5.45 10.85 -2.43
CA GLU A 72 4.11 11.41 -2.45
C GLU A 72 3.27 10.69 -1.40
N ASP A 73 3.17 11.33 -0.25
CA ASP A 73 2.22 11.09 0.82
C ASP A 73 2.55 9.93 1.76
N ASP A 74 2.86 10.38 2.98
CA ASP A 74 2.93 9.63 4.22
C ASP A 74 4.17 8.76 4.40
N SER A 75 5.29 9.43 4.71
CA SER A 75 6.56 8.80 5.09
C SER A 75 6.39 7.70 6.14
N PHE A 76 5.35 7.80 6.99
CA PHE A 76 5.03 6.78 7.97
C PHE A 76 4.85 5.38 7.35
N TRP A 77 4.01 5.22 6.32
CA TRP A 77 3.73 3.90 5.77
C TRP A 77 4.89 3.34 4.96
N ILE A 78 5.64 4.22 4.29
CA ILE A 78 6.86 3.84 3.56
C ILE A 78 7.90 3.30 4.56
N ASP A 79 8.20 4.08 5.61
CA ASP A 79 9.13 3.68 6.66
C ASP A 79 8.62 2.40 7.35
N PHE A 80 7.33 2.32 7.68
CA PHE A 80 6.73 1.18 8.34
C PHE A 80 6.86 -0.12 7.53
N VAL A 81 6.58 -0.08 6.22
CA VAL A 81 6.70 -1.25 5.33
C VAL A 81 8.16 -1.67 5.19
N GLU A 82 9.08 -0.72 5.00
CA GLU A 82 10.51 -1.01 4.88
C GLU A 82 11.05 -1.67 6.16
N LEU A 83 10.73 -1.09 7.31
CA LEU A 83 11.15 -1.59 8.62
C LEU A 83 10.53 -2.96 8.92
N SER A 84 9.26 -3.16 8.55
CA SER A 84 8.57 -4.45 8.70
C SER A 84 9.21 -5.54 7.86
N GLY A 85 9.57 -5.24 6.61
CA GLY A 85 10.26 -6.21 5.73
C GLY A 85 11.63 -6.63 6.25
N LYS A 86 12.30 -5.76 7.02
CA LYS A 86 13.61 -6.03 7.64
C LYS A 86 13.51 -6.60 9.05
N ASN A 87 12.30 -6.74 9.61
CA ASN A 87 12.07 -7.00 11.03
C ASN A 87 12.86 -6.05 11.96
N ASP A 88 13.03 -4.79 11.56
CA ASP A 88 13.86 -3.81 12.26
C ASP A 88 13.11 -3.15 13.42
N VAL A 89 13.14 -3.81 14.57
CA VAL A 89 12.52 -3.31 15.81
C VAL A 89 13.11 -1.97 16.26
N VAL A 90 14.41 -1.75 16.08
CA VAL A 90 15.08 -0.51 16.51
C VAL A 90 14.62 0.66 15.65
N GLY A 91 14.57 0.47 14.33
CA GLY A 91 14.03 1.48 13.42
C GLY A 91 12.54 1.76 13.66
N MET A 92 11.74 0.74 13.98
CA MET A 92 10.33 0.95 14.36
C MET A 92 10.18 1.74 15.66
N GLN A 93 11.04 1.49 16.65
CA GLN A 93 11.04 2.28 17.88
C GLN A 93 11.42 3.74 17.60
N ALA A 94 12.41 3.98 16.74
CA ALA A 94 12.76 5.34 16.33
C ALA A 94 11.61 6.03 15.57
N LEU A 95 10.86 5.30 14.73
CA LEU A 95 9.66 5.81 14.06
C LEU A 95 8.54 6.13 15.07
N LEU A 96 8.37 5.30 16.09
CA LEU A 96 7.44 5.54 17.19
C LEU A 96 7.80 6.80 17.97
N ASP A 97 9.08 6.99 18.29
CA ASP A 97 9.57 8.15 19.04
C ASP A 97 9.31 9.46 18.27
N LYS A 98 9.44 9.46 16.93
CA LYS A 98 9.13 10.61 16.07
C LYS A 98 7.69 11.09 16.20
N ILE A 99 6.73 10.16 16.30
CA ILE A 99 5.29 10.48 16.40
C ILE A 99 4.79 10.49 17.85
N THR A 100 5.64 10.20 18.84
CA THR A 100 5.22 10.00 20.23
C THR A 100 4.58 11.24 20.85
N LEU A 101 4.97 12.46 20.45
CA LEU A 101 4.42 13.70 21.00
C LEU A 101 3.11 14.15 20.34
N GLU A 102 2.75 13.56 19.20
CA GLU A 102 1.49 13.83 18.52
C GLU A 102 0.32 13.28 19.34
N ARG A 103 -0.85 13.93 19.28
CA ARG A 103 -2.03 13.60 20.09
C ARG A 103 -3.33 13.60 19.27
N THR A 104 -3.22 13.30 17.98
CA THR A 104 -4.38 13.15 17.08
C THR A 104 -4.85 11.69 17.09
N GLU A 105 -6.13 11.46 16.81
CA GLU A 105 -6.68 10.10 16.70
C GLU A 105 -5.87 9.25 15.68
N GLN A 106 -5.48 9.86 14.56
CA GLN A 106 -4.62 9.23 13.54
C GLN A 106 -3.24 8.84 14.11
N SER A 107 -2.60 9.73 14.87
CA SER A 107 -1.29 9.42 15.49
C SER A 107 -1.39 8.29 16.52
N GLU A 108 -2.48 8.22 17.29
CA GLU A 108 -2.69 7.14 18.27
C GLU A 108 -2.88 5.78 17.59
N VAL A 109 -3.61 5.73 16.47
CA VAL A 109 -3.78 4.50 15.69
C VAL A 109 -2.46 4.05 15.08
N ARG A 110 -1.66 4.99 14.53
CA ARG A 110 -0.32 4.67 14.01
C ARG A 110 0.63 4.13 15.07
N LYS A 111 0.61 4.70 16.28
CA LYS A 111 1.36 4.19 17.43
C LYS A 111 0.91 2.78 17.81
N ALA A 112 -0.40 2.54 17.85
CA ALA A 112 -0.95 1.22 18.14
C ALA A 112 -0.45 0.18 17.12
N ILE A 113 -0.45 0.50 15.82
CA ILE A 113 0.06 -0.38 14.76
C ILE A 113 1.56 -0.65 14.90
N LEU A 114 2.36 0.37 15.24
CA LEU A 114 3.78 0.17 15.53
C LEU A 114 3.99 -0.75 16.72
N HIS A 115 3.25 -0.53 17.81
CA HIS A 115 3.34 -1.36 18.99
C HIS A 115 2.94 -2.81 18.72
N THR A 116 1.85 -3.06 18.00
CA THR A 116 1.45 -4.43 17.64
C THR A 116 2.54 -5.09 16.80
N ARG A 117 3.08 -4.41 15.79
CA ARG A 117 4.16 -4.94 14.95
C ARG A 117 5.44 -5.24 15.75
N ILE A 118 5.87 -4.33 16.63
CA ILE A 118 7.02 -4.52 17.53
C ILE A 118 6.79 -5.72 18.45
N GLN A 119 5.59 -5.88 19.01
CA GLN A 119 5.24 -7.02 19.85
C GLN A 119 5.31 -8.34 19.07
N THR A 120 4.73 -8.39 17.87
CA THR A 120 4.75 -9.58 17.00
C THR A 120 6.18 -9.99 16.64
N ILE A 121 7.01 -9.04 16.21
CA ILE A 121 8.41 -9.33 15.83
C ILE A 121 9.22 -9.79 17.06
N ASN A 122 9.11 -9.09 18.19
CA ASN A 122 9.82 -9.49 19.41
C ASN A 122 9.40 -10.86 19.91
N HIS A 123 8.12 -11.22 19.81
CA HIS A 123 7.66 -12.55 20.15
C HIS A 123 8.29 -13.59 19.24
N TYR A 124 8.19 -13.40 17.91
CA TYR A 124 8.78 -14.30 16.92
C TYR A 124 10.29 -14.47 17.12
N LEU A 125 11.05 -13.40 17.36
CA LEU A 125 12.49 -13.48 17.60
C LEU A 125 12.86 -14.24 18.89
N ARG A 126 11.96 -14.30 19.88
CA ARG A 126 12.18 -15.02 21.15
C ARG A 126 11.77 -16.48 21.09
N THR A 127 10.68 -16.79 20.39
CA THR A 127 10.05 -18.12 20.41
C THR A 127 10.21 -18.90 19.12
N ASN A 128 10.60 -18.23 18.03
CA ASN A 128 10.52 -18.73 16.65
C ASN A 128 9.10 -19.18 16.26
N VAL A 129 8.08 -18.66 16.94
CA VAL A 129 6.66 -18.92 16.68
C VAL A 129 6.01 -17.60 16.30
N PHE A 130 5.28 -17.60 15.19
CA PHE A 130 4.42 -16.48 14.85
C PHE A 130 3.10 -16.65 15.61
N ASP A 131 2.87 -15.80 16.62
CA ASP A 131 1.68 -15.85 17.47
C ASP A 131 1.24 -14.44 17.87
N GLU A 132 0.07 -14.06 17.37
CA GLU A 132 -0.54 -12.75 17.59
C GLU A 132 -1.40 -12.70 18.88
N SER A 133 -1.56 -13.81 19.59
CA SER A 133 -2.28 -13.86 20.86
C SER A 133 -1.60 -13.00 21.94
N ASN A 134 -0.29 -12.77 21.82
CA ASN A 134 0.51 -11.98 22.76
C ASN A 134 0.39 -10.46 22.57
N ILE A 135 -0.35 -10.00 21.55
CA ILE A 135 -0.53 -8.58 21.26
C ILE A 135 -1.51 -7.96 22.28
N SER A 136 -1.16 -6.78 22.80
CA SER A 136 -1.99 -6.08 23.80
C SER A 136 -3.38 -5.75 23.28
N ASP A 137 -4.40 -6.13 24.07
CA ASP A 137 -5.81 -5.83 23.76
C ASP A 137 -6.11 -4.33 23.72
N GLU A 138 -5.31 -3.50 24.41
CA GLU A 138 -5.40 -2.04 24.35
C GLU A 138 -5.15 -1.53 22.91
N TYR A 139 -4.07 -1.99 22.27
CA TYR A 139 -3.74 -1.57 20.90
C TYR A 139 -4.72 -2.13 19.88
N LYS A 140 -5.15 -3.38 20.05
CA LYS A 140 -6.23 -3.96 19.22
C LYS A 140 -7.49 -3.11 19.30
N LYS A 141 -7.88 -2.71 20.51
CA LYS A 141 -9.06 -1.87 20.74
C LYS A 141 -8.94 -0.49 20.11
N ILE A 142 -7.76 0.16 20.17
CA ILE A 142 -7.54 1.45 19.51
C ILE A 142 -7.76 1.35 18.00
N ILE A 143 -7.18 0.32 17.36
CA ILE A 143 -7.33 0.10 15.91
C ILE A 143 -8.78 -0.23 15.56
N HIS A 144 -9.41 -1.12 16.33
CA HIS A 144 -10.81 -1.49 16.17
C HIS A 144 -11.73 -0.26 16.23
N ASP A 145 -11.65 0.50 17.32
CA ASP A 145 -12.57 1.61 17.59
C ASP A 145 -12.40 2.73 16.55
N TYR A 146 -11.21 2.91 15.99
CA TYR A 146 -11.00 3.81 14.86
C TYR A 146 -11.73 3.33 13.61
N LEU A 147 -11.46 2.11 13.15
CA LEU A 147 -12.06 1.55 11.93
C LEU A 147 -13.59 1.45 12.04
N TRP A 148 -14.10 1.08 13.21
CA TRP A 148 -15.53 0.90 13.48
C TRP A 148 -16.35 2.19 13.34
N LYS A 149 -15.75 3.35 13.66
CA LYS A 149 -16.41 4.66 13.50
C LYS A 149 -16.54 5.08 12.03
N MET A 150 -15.71 4.54 11.14
CA MET A 150 -15.59 5.02 9.77
C MET A 150 -16.64 4.37 8.86
N GLN A 151 -17.56 5.20 8.34
CA GLN A 151 -18.61 4.74 7.42
C GLN A 151 -18.10 4.51 5.99
N THR A 152 -17.03 5.21 5.60
CA THR A 152 -16.39 5.09 4.29
C THR A 152 -14.89 5.17 4.46
N TRP A 153 -14.15 4.29 3.78
CA TRP A 153 -12.69 4.26 3.89
C TRP A 153 -12.02 4.96 2.72
N THR A 154 -10.99 5.72 3.06
CA THR A 154 -9.96 6.15 2.11
C THR A 154 -8.82 5.13 2.09
N LEU A 155 -7.74 5.41 1.35
CA LEU A 155 -6.57 4.53 1.35
C LEU A 155 -5.90 4.42 2.74
N GLU A 156 -6.09 5.40 3.63
CA GLU A 156 -5.54 5.35 4.99
C GLU A 156 -6.16 4.22 5.80
N GLU A 157 -7.50 4.17 5.88
CA GLU A 157 -8.21 3.12 6.60
C GLU A 157 -7.94 1.74 5.99
N VAL A 158 -7.77 1.65 4.67
CA VAL A 158 -7.39 0.40 3.98
C VAL A 158 -6.01 -0.10 4.44
N ARG A 159 -5.03 0.80 4.65
CA ARG A 159 -3.69 0.45 5.17
C ARG A 159 -3.75 0.05 6.65
N ILE A 160 -4.58 0.71 7.44
CA ILE A 160 -4.79 0.36 8.85
C ILE A 160 -5.38 -1.04 8.94
N PHE A 161 -6.45 -1.28 8.17
CA PHE A 161 -7.09 -2.59 8.06
C PHE A 161 -6.12 -3.70 7.63
N SER A 162 -5.32 -3.47 6.58
CA SER A 162 -4.37 -4.48 6.08
C SER A 162 -3.30 -4.89 7.10
N ASN A 163 -3.11 -4.11 8.16
CA ASN A 163 -2.10 -4.33 9.19
C ASN A 163 -2.67 -4.73 10.55
N GLY A 164 -3.98 -4.87 10.69
CA GLY A 164 -4.61 -5.24 11.96
C GLY A 164 -5.80 -6.18 11.87
N ILE A 165 -6.21 -6.60 10.67
CA ILE A 165 -7.42 -7.40 10.47
C ILE A 165 -7.42 -8.73 11.24
N SER A 166 -6.25 -9.39 11.33
CA SER A 166 -6.09 -10.68 12.00
C SER A 166 -6.38 -10.65 13.50
N PHE A 167 -6.39 -9.45 14.12
CA PHE A 167 -6.65 -9.29 15.55
C PHE A 167 -8.13 -9.40 15.94
N PHE A 168 -9.04 -9.28 14.97
CA PHE A 168 -10.46 -9.14 15.24
C PHE A 168 -11.21 -10.45 15.08
N GLU A 169 -12.34 -10.59 15.79
CA GLU A 169 -13.26 -11.72 15.64
C GLU A 169 -13.88 -11.77 14.25
N GLU A 170 -14.24 -12.96 13.79
CA GLU A 170 -14.66 -13.22 12.40
C GLU A 170 -15.83 -12.32 11.95
N GLU A 171 -16.80 -12.05 12.82
CA GLU A 171 -17.93 -11.16 12.54
C GLU A 171 -17.48 -9.73 12.23
N VAL A 172 -16.50 -9.22 12.99
CA VAL A 172 -15.92 -7.90 12.79
C VAL A 172 -15.11 -7.88 11.50
N GLN A 173 -14.34 -8.94 11.24
CA GLN A 173 -13.58 -9.05 10.01
C GLN A 173 -14.50 -8.98 8.79
N ILE A 174 -15.60 -9.76 8.79
CA ILE A 174 -16.61 -9.76 7.72
C ILE A 174 -17.19 -8.36 7.50
N HIS A 175 -17.51 -7.64 8.57
CA HIS A 175 -18.03 -6.28 8.46
C HIS A 175 -17.02 -5.33 7.79
N PHE A 176 -15.76 -5.36 8.23
CA PHE A 176 -14.69 -4.54 7.65
C PHE A 176 -14.37 -4.92 6.21
N TYR A 177 -14.40 -6.20 5.84
CA TYR A 177 -14.27 -6.64 4.44
C TYR A 177 -15.34 -6.00 3.54
N GLN A 178 -16.58 -5.91 4.00
CA GLN A 178 -17.66 -5.28 3.21
C GLN A 178 -17.42 -3.78 2.98
N ILE A 179 -16.88 -3.07 3.97
CA ILE A 179 -16.53 -1.64 3.85
C ILE A 179 -15.32 -1.47 2.91
N MET A 180 -14.32 -2.34 3.06
CA MET A 180 -13.13 -2.36 2.20
C MET A 180 -13.50 -2.60 0.73
N LEU A 181 -14.39 -3.56 0.44
CA LEU A 181 -14.86 -3.83 -0.93
C LEU A 181 -15.61 -2.63 -1.53
N LYS A 182 -16.46 -1.93 -0.76
CA LYS A 182 -17.10 -0.69 -1.22
C LYS A 182 -16.08 0.40 -1.56
N SER A 183 -14.96 0.41 -0.86
CA SER A 183 -13.88 1.38 -1.08
C SER A 183 -13.09 1.01 -2.34
N TYR A 184 -12.81 -0.28 -2.56
CA TYR A 184 -12.21 -0.79 -3.79
C TYR A 184 -12.97 -0.31 -5.04
N GLU A 185 -14.31 -0.39 -5.04
CA GLU A 185 -15.13 0.07 -6.19
C GLU A 185 -14.88 1.54 -6.57
N LYS A 186 -14.54 2.40 -5.58
CA LYS A 186 -14.23 3.82 -5.82
C LYS A 186 -12.80 4.02 -6.33
N TYR A 187 -11.87 3.17 -5.93
CA TYR A 187 -10.43 3.32 -6.19
C TYR A 187 -9.89 2.42 -7.30
N ARG A 188 -10.68 1.50 -7.85
CA ARG A 188 -10.24 0.55 -8.90
C ARG A 188 -9.70 1.21 -10.18
N TYR A 189 -10.04 2.47 -10.44
CA TYR A 189 -9.50 3.24 -11.57
C TYR A 189 -8.40 4.24 -11.19
N TYR A 190 -8.08 4.35 -9.90
CA TYR A 190 -6.97 5.15 -9.40
C TYR A 190 -5.75 4.25 -9.19
N ASP A 191 -4.72 4.39 -10.03
CA ASP A 191 -3.57 3.47 -10.09
C ASP A 191 -2.95 3.15 -8.72
N ARG A 192 -2.65 4.17 -7.91
CA ARG A 192 -2.09 3.96 -6.55
C ARG A 192 -3.04 3.18 -5.65
N GLY A 193 -4.32 3.53 -5.68
CA GLY A 193 -5.35 2.82 -4.91
C GLY A 193 -5.49 1.37 -5.37
N ARG A 194 -5.62 1.14 -6.69
CA ARG A 194 -5.75 -0.19 -7.28
C ARG A 194 -4.59 -1.11 -6.90
N LEU A 195 -3.34 -0.63 -6.95
CA LEU A 195 -2.17 -1.43 -6.56
C LEU A 195 -2.18 -1.79 -5.07
N LEU A 196 -2.61 -0.87 -4.19
CA LEU A 196 -2.81 -1.18 -2.77
C LEU A 196 -3.83 -2.32 -2.58
N PHE A 197 -4.95 -2.28 -3.29
CA PHE A 197 -5.96 -3.35 -3.24
C PHE A 197 -5.45 -4.66 -3.83
N CYS A 198 -4.65 -4.65 -4.89
CA CYS A 198 -4.01 -5.87 -5.41
C CYS A 198 -3.10 -6.51 -4.35
N HIS A 199 -2.29 -5.70 -3.65
CA HIS A 199 -1.47 -6.21 -2.55
C HIS A 199 -2.33 -6.80 -1.42
N LEU A 200 -3.37 -6.09 -1.01
CA LEU A 200 -4.30 -6.55 0.02
C LEU A 200 -4.96 -7.88 -0.36
N PHE A 201 -5.55 -7.98 -1.54
CA PHE A 201 -6.20 -9.22 -1.98
C PHE A 201 -5.21 -10.38 -2.09
N ALA A 202 -3.97 -10.13 -2.53
CA ALA A 202 -2.93 -11.16 -2.55
C ALA A 202 -2.61 -11.70 -1.15
N ASN A 203 -2.41 -10.82 -0.16
CA ASN A 203 -2.14 -11.24 1.22
C ASN A 203 -3.31 -12.00 1.83
N LEU A 204 -4.54 -11.53 1.59
CA LEU A 204 -5.76 -12.18 2.06
C LEU A 204 -5.96 -13.56 1.43
N THR A 205 -5.68 -13.71 0.13
CA THR A 205 -5.74 -15.02 -0.54
C THR A 205 -4.76 -15.99 0.10
N ASP A 206 -3.52 -15.58 0.36
CA ASP A 206 -2.50 -16.41 1.00
C ASP A 206 -2.94 -16.86 2.40
N GLU A 207 -3.39 -15.92 3.23
CA GLU A 207 -3.87 -16.19 4.58
C GLU A 207 -5.03 -17.21 4.58
N LEU A 208 -6.01 -17.02 3.70
CA LEU A 208 -7.15 -17.92 3.59
C LEU A 208 -6.75 -19.33 3.09
N ILE A 209 -5.74 -19.44 2.23
CA ILE A 209 -5.17 -20.74 1.82
C ILE A 209 -4.50 -21.42 3.03
N ILE A 210 -3.70 -20.69 3.81
CA ILE A 210 -3.00 -21.20 5.00
C ILE A 210 -4.01 -21.68 6.07
N GLN A 211 -5.12 -20.96 6.23
CA GLN A 211 -6.22 -21.33 7.15
C GLN A 211 -7.15 -22.42 6.59
N ASN A 212 -6.86 -22.95 5.39
CA ASN A 212 -7.67 -23.96 4.71
C ASN A 212 -9.12 -23.49 4.41
N LYS A 213 -9.35 -22.18 4.30
CA LYS A 213 -10.62 -21.53 3.98
C LYS A 213 -10.77 -21.36 2.44
N ILE A 214 -10.67 -22.46 1.70
CA ILE A 214 -10.46 -22.46 0.23
C ILE A 214 -11.59 -21.75 -0.55
N ASN A 215 -12.85 -21.91 -0.15
CA ASN A 215 -13.97 -21.22 -0.80
C ASN A 215 -13.83 -19.69 -0.73
N TYR A 216 -13.42 -19.17 0.42
CA TYR A 216 -13.18 -17.73 0.59
C TYR A 216 -11.91 -17.28 -0.15
N ALA A 217 -10.85 -18.10 -0.12
CA ALA A 217 -9.63 -17.82 -0.87
C ALA A 217 -9.90 -17.64 -2.37
N ASN A 218 -10.75 -18.49 -2.97
CA ASN A 218 -11.20 -18.36 -4.35
C ASN A 218 -11.93 -17.03 -4.59
N LEU A 219 -12.88 -16.64 -3.72
CA LEU A 219 -13.61 -15.38 -3.87
C LEU A 219 -12.68 -14.15 -3.84
N VAL A 220 -11.71 -14.15 -2.93
CA VAL A 220 -10.71 -13.07 -2.84
C VAL A 220 -9.74 -13.10 -4.02
N LEU A 221 -9.35 -14.28 -4.49
CA LEU A 221 -8.50 -14.43 -5.66
C LEU A 221 -9.17 -13.87 -6.93
N GLU A 222 -10.48 -14.06 -7.10
CA GLU A 222 -11.22 -13.44 -8.20
C GLU A 222 -11.18 -11.90 -8.11
N LYS A 223 -11.24 -11.34 -6.90
CA LYS A 223 -11.06 -9.89 -6.70
C LYS A 223 -9.63 -9.42 -7.02
N LEU A 224 -8.61 -10.21 -6.68
CA LEU A 224 -7.23 -9.94 -7.11
C LEU A 224 -7.10 -9.92 -8.63
N LYS A 225 -7.65 -10.94 -9.33
CA LYS A 225 -7.64 -11.00 -10.79
C LYS A 225 -8.33 -9.78 -11.40
N GLU A 226 -9.55 -9.49 -10.96
CA GLU A 226 -10.33 -8.32 -11.38
C GLU A 226 -9.52 -7.02 -11.21
N ALA A 227 -8.94 -6.80 -10.02
CA ALA A 227 -8.15 -5.61 -9.73
C ALA A 227 -6.87 -5.54 -10.59
N SER A 228 -6.23 -6.68 -10.85
CA SER A 228 -4.98 -6.75 -11.61
C SER A 228 -5.17 -6.63 -13.13
N GLU A 229 -6.38 -6.84 -13.64
CA GLU A 229 -6.73 -6.75 -15.06
C GLU A 229 -7.47 -5.46 -15.42
N THR A 230 -8.04 -4.79 -14.41
CA THR A 230 -8.77 -3.53 -14.59
C THR A 230 -7.94 -2.47 -15.34
N SER A 231 -8.59 -1.83 -16.32
CA SER A 231 -8.03 -0.78 -17.18
C SER A 231 -6.89 -1.20 -18.10
N GLY A 232 -6.60 -2.50 -18.25
CA GLY A 232 -5.50 -2.97 -19.10
C GLY A 232 -4.13 -2.45 -18.64
N SER A 233 -4.00 -2.04 -17.37
CA SER A 233 -2.76 -1.46 -16.87
C SER A 233 -1.66 -2.53 -16.83
N PHE A 234 -0.48 -2.17 -17.33
CA PHE A 234 0.68 -3.05 -17.25
C PHE A 234 1.32 -3.05 -15.86
N ASN A 235 1.06 -2.03 -15.04
CA ASN A 235 1.67 -1.84 -13.73
C ASN A 235 1.24 -2.88 -12.68
N SER A 236 0.25 -3.72 -13.00
CA SER A 236 -0.25 -4.82 -12.16
C SER A 236 0.21 -6.21 -12.63
N ALA A 237 1.14 -6.29 -13.60
CA ALA A 237 1.62 -7.58 -14.13
C ALA A 237 2.15 -8.51 -13.03
N PHE A 238 2.86 -7.97 -12.05
CA PHE A 238 3.32 -8.71 -10.88
C PHE A 238 2.17 -9.44 -10.17
N TYR A 239 1.06 -8.73 -9.90
CA TYR A 239 -0.10 -9.30 -9.22
C TYR A 239 -0.86 -10.34 -10.05
N ARG A 240 -0.82 -10.25 -11.38
CA ARG A 240 -1.34 -11.32 -12.26
C ARG A 240 -0.53 -12.62 -12.10
N ILE A 241 0.79 -12.52 -11.95
CA ILE A 241 1.65 -13.68 -11.70
C ILE A 241 1.36 -14.25 -10.30
N VAL A 242 1.21 -13.39 -9.29
CA VAL A 242 0.79 -13.82 -7.93
C VAL A 242 -0.56 -14.53 -7.96
N ALA A 243 -1.56 -13.99 -8.67
CA ALA A 243 -2.87 -14.62 -8.81
C ALA A 243 -2.77 -16.00 -9.48
N ASN A 244 -1.93 -16.14 -10.50
CA ASN A 244 -1.66 -17.43 -11.13
C ASN A 244 -1.02 -18.43 -10.17
N TYR A 245 -0.07 -17.99 -9.35
CA TYR A 245 0.56 -18.83 -8.33
C TYR A 245 -0.48 -19.34 -7.32
N TYR A 246 -1.29 -18.46 -6.73
CA TYR A 246 -2.31 -18.85 -5.75
C TYR A 246 -3.44 -19.67 -6.36
N GLN A 247 -3.79 -19.46 -7.64
CA GLN A 247 -4.71 -20.35 -8.34
C GLN A 247 -4.18 -21.79 -8.35
N GLY A 248 -2.88 -21.96 -8.56
CA GLY A 248 -2.22 -23.26 -8.51
C GLY A 248 -2.32 -23.90 -7.12
N ALA A 249 -2.02 -23.13 -6.06
CA ALA A 249 -2.15 -23.59 -4.68
C ALA A 249 -3.57 -24.02 -4.31
N ILE A 250 -4.58 -23.26 -4.76
CA ILE A 250 -5.99 -23.61 -4.57
C ILE A 250 -6.35 -24.91 -5.29
N TRP A 251 -5.96 -25.06 -6.57
CA TRP A 251 -6.22 -26.31 -7.31
C TRP A 251 -5.59 -27.53 -6.63
N MET A 252 -4.39 -27.39 -6.07
CA MET A 252 -3.76 -28.46 -5.29
C MET A 252 -4.60 -28.84 -4.05
N LYS A 253 -5.15 -27.86 -3.33
CA LYS A 253 -6.06 -28.08 -2.18
C LYS A 253 -7.39 -28.71 -2.58
N GLU A 254 -7.86 -28.46 -3.80
CA GLU A 254 -9.09 -29.02 -4.36
C GLU A 254 -8.91 -30.43 -4.97
N GLY A 255 -7.68 -30.98 -4.94
CA GLY A 255 -7.35 -32.32 -5.44
C GLY A 255 -6.83 -32.36 -6.88
N GLU A 256 -6.79 -31.23 -7.58
CA GLU A 256 -6.23 -31.07 -8.93
C GLU A 256 -4.71 -30.83 -8.84
N VAL A 257 -4.00 -31.72 -8.13
CA VAL A 257 -2.61 -31.56 -7.68
C VAL A 257 -1.64 -31.23 -8.82
N GLU A 258 -1.59 -32.08 -9.83
CA GLU A 258 -0.65 -31.94 -10.95
C GLU A 258 -0.89 -30.68 -11.78
N LYS A 259 -2.17 -30.31 -11.97
CA LYS A 259 -2.55 -29.08 -12.65
C LYS A 259 -2.13 -27.85 -11.84
N GLY A 260 -2.38 -27.88 -10.54
CA GLY A 260 -2.04 -26.80 -9.62
C GLY A 260 -0.54 -26.60 -9.46
N TYR A 261 0.23 -27.69 -9.32
CA TYR A 261 1.69 -27.64 -9.23
C TYR A 261 2.31 -27.03 -10.49
N ARG A 262 1.90 -27.50 -11.69
CA ARG A 262 2.38 -26.92 -12.96
C ARG A 262 2.05 -25.43 -13.09
N GLN A 263 0.87 -25.01 -12.65
CA GLN A 263 0.48 -23.60 -12.66
C GLN A 263 1.36 -22.75 -11.74
N ALA A 264 1.60 -23.20 -10.51
CA ALA A 264 2.47 -22.52 -9.55
C ALA A 264 3.92 -22.44 -10.06
N LYS A 265 4.45 -23.53 -10.61
CA LYS A 265 5.79 -23.57 -11.22
C LYS A 265 5.92 -22.64 -12.42
N ARG A 266 4.88 -22.52 -13.25
CA ARG A 266 4.87 -21.57 -14.37
C ARG A 266 4.93 -20.12 -13.88
N ALA A 267 4.21 -19.78 -12.81
CA ALA A 267 4.29 -18.45 -12.20
C ALA A 267 5.71 -18.14 -11.68
N ILE A 268 6.33 -19.10 -10.98
CA ILE A 268 7.73 -19.02 -10.52
C ILE A 268 8.68 -18.80 -11.70
N GLN A 269 8.54 -19.59 -12.76
CA GLN A 269 9.36 -19.48 -13.97
C GLN A 269 9.19 -18.12 -14.65
N THR A 270 7.97 -17.58 -14.67
CA THR A 270 7.69 -16.25 -15.24
C THR A 270 8.44 -15.16 -14.45
N TRP A 271 8.51 -15.25 -13.11
CA TRP A 271 9.34 -14.32 -12.33
C TRP A 271 10.83 -14.42 -12.67
N LYS A 272 11.35 -15.64 -12.89
CA LYS A 272 12.76 -15.83 -13.33
C LYS A 272 13.03 -15.21 -14.69
N GLU A 273 12.13 -15.41 -15.65
CA GLU A 273 12.24 -14.84 -17.01
C GLU A 273 12.19 -13.31 -17.01
N LEU A 274 11.57 -12.70 -16.00
CA LEU A 274 11.48 -11.27 -15.81
C LEU A 274 12.57 -10.69 -14.88
N HIS A 275 13.60 -11.47 -14.53
CA HIS A 275 14.69 -11.05 -13.63
C HIS A 275 14.24 -10.67 -12.21
N TYR A 276 13.26 -11.42 -11.68
CA TYR A 276 12.84 -11.36 -10.29
C TYR A 276 13.31 -12.61 -9.53
N GLU A 277 14.61 -12.94 -9.58
CA GLU A 277 15.17 -14.17 -9.04
C GLU A 277 14.89 -14.32 -7.53
N ALA A 278 15.09 -13.25 -6.74
CA ALA A 278 14.84 -13.29 -5.30
C ALA A 278 13.37 -13.63 -4.97
N ILE A 279 12.42 -13.14 -5.77
CA ILE A 279 10.99 -13.44 -5.60
C ILE A 279 10.72 -14.87 -6.04
N ALA A 280 11.25 -15.30 -7.18
CA ALA A 280 11.08 -16.66 -7.67
C ALA A 280 11.61 -17.71 -6.68
N ASP A 281 12.76 -17.44 -6.06
CA ASP A 281 13.37 -18.31 -5.05
C ASP A 281 12.53 -18.34 -3.77
N LEU A 282 12.04 -17.18 -3.29
CA LEU A 282 11.09 -17.10 -2.17
C LEU A 282 9.86 -17.97 -2.43
N TYR A 283 9.18 -17.77 -3.56
CA TYR A 283 7.97 -18.53 -3.89
C TYR A 283 8.26 -20.02 -4.17
N SER A 284 9.48 -20.38 -4.60
CA SER A 284 9.90 -21.78 -4.69
C SER A 284 10.00 -22.44 -3.31
N VAL A 285 10.58 -21.73 -2.33
CA VAL A 285 10.65 -22.20 -0.94
C VAL A 285 9.25 -22.31 -0.34
N VAL A 286 8.39 -21.30 -0.53
CA VAL A 286 7.00 -21.31 -0.07
C VAL A 286 6.23 -22.48 -0.66
N LEU A 287 6.37 -22.75 -1.97
CA LEU A 287 5.71 -23.89 -2.62
C LEU A 287 6.16 -25.21 -2.02
N LYS A 288 7.47 -25.39 -1.80
CA LYS A 288 8.01 -26.60 -1.17
C LYS A 288 7.45 -26.82 0.23
N GLN A 289 7.47 -25.77 1.07
CA GLN A 289 6.92 -25.83 2.42
C GLN A 289 5.42 -26.13 2.44
N PHE A 290 4.67 -25.56 1.49
CA PHE A 290 3.26 -25.86 1.30
C PHE A 290 3.02 -27.34 0.98
N LEU A 291 3.76 -27.90 0.01
CA LEU A 291 3.64 -29.32 -0.35
C LEU A 291 3.97 -30.24 0.82
N GLU A 292 5.03 -29.94 1.57
CA GLU A 292 5.44 -30.68 2.77
C GLU A 292 4.37 -30.63 3.87
N LYS A 293 3.87 -29.43 4.19
CA LYS A 293 2.84 -29.23 5.23
C LYS A 293 1.53 -29.94 4.90
N GLU A 294 1.15 -29.96 3.63
CA GLU A 294 -0.09 -30.56 3.16
C GLU A 294 0.06 -32.04 2.77
N ASN A 295 1.27 -32.59 2.89
CA ASN A 295 1.61 -33.96 2.49
C ASN A 295 1.23 -34.29 1.03
N ILE A 296 1.43 -33.32 0.13
CA ILE A 296 1.12 -33.43 -1.31
C ILE A 296 2.36 -33.97 -2.02
N GLN A 297 2.19 -35.07 -2.76
CA GLN A 297 3.21 -35.65 -3.63
C GLN A 297 3.00 -35.14 -5.06
N VAL A 298 4.07 -34.71 -5.71
CA VAL A 298 4.08 -34.21 -7.10
C VAL A 298 5.20 -34.90 -7.86
N GLU A 299 4.99 -35.18 -9.14
CA GLU A 299 6.05 -35.63 -10.04
C GLU A 299 6.80 -34.41 -10.59
N ASP A 300 8.13 -34.38 -10.45
CA ASP A 300 9.00 -33.31 -10.96
C ASP A 300 9.25 -33.42 -12.47
#